data_AF-A0A6P8PK52-F1
#
_entry.id   AF-A0A6P8PK52-F1
#
_cell.length_a   1.000
_cell.length_b   1.000
_cell.length_c   1.000
_cell.angle_alpha   90.00
_cell.angle_beta   90.00
_cell.angle_gamma   90.00
#
_symmetry.space_group_name_H-M   'P 1'
#
loop_
_entity.id
_entity.type
_entity.pdbx_description
1 polymer ?
#
loop_
_entity_poly.entity_id
_entity_poly.type
_entity_poly.pdbx_seq_one_letter_code
_entity_poly.pdbx_strand_id
1 'polypeptide(L)'
;MSCRGVFIHFFGLFKRLHTSVPSVRALSVSQSVMQNVPGFLWKLGQLNHVAIAVPDLEKARSFYQDVLGARVSKTVLLPEHGVYTVFVELGNTKLELLHPLGKNSPVTGFLQKNKVGGMHHICIEVDDIKAAMAHLKEKKIRILSEEPKIAASFL
;
A
#
# COMPACT_ATOMS: atom_id res chain seq x y z
N MET A 1 11.83 -2.42 -17.57
CA MET A 1 11.93 -2.32 -16.10
C MET A 1 10.72 -3.02 -15.50
N SER A 2 10.86 -4.28 -15.08
CA SER A 2 9.76 -5.07 -14.50
C SER A 2 9.77 -4.84 -13.00
N CYS A 3 8.79 -4.10 -12.49
CA CYS A 3 8.72 -3.79 -11.06
C CYS A 3 7.92 -4.86 -10.30
N ARG A 4 8.36 -5.09 -9.07
CA ARG A 4 8.28 -6.35 -8.32
C ARG A 4 7.70 -6.00 -6.94
N GLY A 5 6.37 -6.06 -6.79
CA GLY A 5 5.68 -5.65 -5.54
C GLY A 5 4.82 -6.78 -4.96
N VAL A 6 4.84 -6.92 -3.63
CA VAL A 6 4.02 -7.89 -2.88
C VAL A 6 2.87 -7.15 -2.20
N PHE A 7 1.62 -7.54 -2.49
CA PHE A 7 0.44 -7.03 -1.78
C PHE A 7 0.21 -7.83 -0.49
N ILE A 8 0.44 -7.21 0.67
CA ILE A 8 0.16 -7.79 1.99
C ILE A 8 -1.02 -7.04 2.62
N HIS A 9 -2.14 -7.73 2.85
CA HIS A 9 -3.31 -7.18 3.52
C HIS A 9 -3.29 -7.61 4.99
N PHE A 10 -3.03 -6.68 5.91
CA PHE A 10 -3.11 -6.96 7.34
C PHE A 10 -4.57 -6.91 7.81
N PHE A 11 -5.18 -8.05 8.11
CA PHE A 11 -6.45 -8.12 8.83
C PHE A 11 -6.19 -8.18 10.34
N GLY A 12 -6.87 -7.30 11.07
CA GLY A 12 -6.58 -6.95 12.45
C GLY A 12 -6.66 -8.08 13.48
N LEU A 13 -5.75 -8.00 14.46
CA LEU A 13 -5.86 -8.66 15.74
C LEU A 13 -5.21 -7.80 16.83
N PHE A 14 -5.89 -6.76 17.30
CA PHE A 14 -5.53 -6.11 18.56
C PHE A 14 -6.80 -5.81 19.37
N LYS A 15 -7.08 -6.68 20.36
CA LYS A 15 -8.00 -6.37 21.45
C LYS A 15 -7.28 -5.47 22.45
N ARG A 16 -7.90 -4.33 22.74
CA ARG A 16 -7.40 -3.27 23.62
C ARG A 16 -7.63 -3.69 25.09
N LEU A 17 -6.56 -3.81 25.87
CA LEU A 17 -6.62 -3.85 27.34
C LEU A 17 -5.92 -2.60 27.87
N HIS A 18 -6.66 -1.77 28.61
CA HIS A 18 -6.17 -0.59 29.30
C HIS A 18 -5.67 -1.00 30.69
N THR A 19 -4.40 -0.78 30.98
CA THR A 19 -3.93 -0.58 32.37
C THR A 19 -2.93 0.57 32.38
N SER A 20 -3.08 1.45 33.37
CA SER A 20 -2.23 2.63 33.59
C SER A 20 -0.95 2.25 34.33
N VAL A 21 0.21 2.62 33.79
CA VAL A 21 1.53 2.44 34.41
C VAL A 21 2.20 3.82 34.55
N PRO A 22 2.82 4.14 35.70
CA PRO A 22 3.39 5.47 35.95
C PRO A 22 4.70 5.71 35.21
N SER A 23 4.95 7.00 34.96
CA SER A 23 6.08 7.55 34.21
C SER A 23 7.39 7.46 34.98
N VAL A 24 8.37 6.73 34.44
CA VAL A 24 9.78 6.82 34.84
C VAL A 24 10.61 7.10 33.60
N ARG A 25 11.31 8.24 33.61
CA ARG A 25 12.07 8.78 32.48
C ARG A 25 13.46 8.14 32.45
N ALA A 26 13.58 7.00 31.75
CA ALA A 26 14.87 6.43 31.38
C ALA A 26 15.23 6.90 29.96
N LEU A 27 16.29 7.69 29.83
CA LEU A 27 16.93 7.98 28.54
C LEU A 27 17.63 6.70 28.07
N SER A 28 16.86 5.81 27.46
CA SER A 28 17.38 4.65 26.74
C SER A 28 17.84 5.14 25.37
N VAL A 29 19.16 5.23 25.17
CA VAL A 29 19.75 5.21 23.84
C VAL A 29 19.31 3.89 23.21
N SER A 30 18.31 3.95 22.35
CA SER A 30 17.82 2.82 21.57
C SER A 30 18.92 2.45 20.58
N GLN A 31 19.81 1.56 21.01
CA GLN A 31 20.74 0.90 20.12
C GLN A 31 19.87 0.09 19.17
N SER A 32 19.85 0.48 17.89
CA SER A 32 19.11 -0.21 16.85
C SER A 32 19.58 -1.65 16.83
N VAL A 33 18.78 -2.54 17.41
CA VAL A 33 18.93 -3.98 17.23
C VAL A 33 18.56 -4.23 15.79
N MET A 34 19.55 -4.12 14.91
CA MET A 34 19.50 -4.71 13.58
C MET A 34 19.44 -6.20 13.84
N GLN A 35 18.22 -6.74 13.94
CA GLN A 35 17.97 -8.16 14.01
C GLN A 35 18.64 -8.75 12.76
N ASN A 36 19.71 -9.51 12.96
CA ASN A 36 20.37 -10.31 11.92
C ASN A 36 19.37 -11.37 11.47
N VAL A 37 18.47 -11.00 10.57
CA VAL A 37 17.68 -11.97 9.84
C VAL A 37 18.63 -12.62 8.84
N PRO A 38 18.75 -13.97 8.82
CA PRO A 38 19.65 -14.67 7.90
C PRO A 38 19.47 -14.14 6.49
N GLY A 39 20.59 -13.89 5.80
CA GLY A 39 20.65 -13.16 4.53
C GLY A 39 19.54 -13.61 3.58
N PHE A 40 18.51 -12.78 3.43
CA PHE A 40 17.40 -13.06 2.55
C PHE A 40 17.92 -13.13 1.11
N LEU A 41 17.34 -14.04 0.31
CA LEU A 41 17.59 -14.12 -1.14
C LEU A 41 17.04 -12.91 -1.92
N TRP A 42 16.49 -11.92 -1.22
CA TRP A 42 15.90 -10.67 -1.73
C TRP A 42 15.89 -9.60 -0.63
N LYS A 43 15.89 -8.32 -1.00
CA LYS A 43 15.87 -7.17 -0.10
C LYS A 43 14.55 -6.42 -0.21
N LEU A 44 14.07 -5.95 0.95
CA LEU A 44 12.95 -5.03 1.02
C LEU A 44 13.41 -3.63 0.60
N GLY A 45 12.69 -3.04 -0.33
CA GLY A 45 12.97 -1.73 -0.92
C GLY A 45 12.15 -0.61 -0.29
N GLN A 46 11.93 0.44 -1.08
CA GLN A 46 11.22 1.64 -0.65
C GLN A 46 9.71 1.48 -0.73
N LEU A 47 8.99 2.38 -0.05
CA LEU A 47 7.56 2.54 -0.23
C LEU A 47 7.28 3.17 -1.60
N ASN A 48 6.71 2.39 -2.50
CA ASN A 48 6.36 2.87 -3.83
C ASN A 48 5.15 3.82 -3.76
N HIS A 49 4.07 3.38 -3.14
CA HIS A 49 2.88 4.21 -2.94
C HIS A 49 2.00 3.73 -1.78
N VAL A 50 1.10 4.60 -1.35
CA VAL A 50 -0.08 4.29 -0.53
C VAL A 50 -1.33 4.44 -1.37
N ALA A 51 -2.11 3.37 -1.51
CA ALA A 51 -3.34 3.39 -2.27
C ALA A 51 -4.53 3.76 -1.39
N ILE A 52 -5.35 4.70 -1.88
CA ILE A 52 -6.53 5.20 -1.20
C ILE A 52 -7.73 5.00 -2.12
N ALA A 53 -8.68 4.16 -1.72
CA ALA A 53 -9.93 4.02 -2.44
C ALA A 53 -10.83 5.22 -2.12
N VAL A 54 -11.31 5.92 -3.15
CA VAL A 54 -12.12 7.14 -3.01
C VAL A 54 -13.48 6.98 -3.70
N PRO A 55 -14.57 7.45 -3.09
CA PRO A 55 -15.92 7.36 -3.67
C PRO A 55 -16.14 8.35 -4.82
N ASP A 56 -15.31 9.39 -4.92
CA ASP A 56 -15.37 10.41 -5.97
C ASP A 56 -13.92 10.83 -6.30
N LEU A 57 -13.45 10.42 -7.48
CA LEU A 57 -12.05 10.63 -7.87
C LEU A 57 -11.73 12.10 -8.13
N GLU A 58 -12.65 12.84 -8.75
CA GLU A 58 -12.43 14.24 -9.11
C GLU A 58 -12.45 15.14 -7.87
N LYS A 59 -13.34 14.87 -6.91
CA LYS A 59 -13.30 15.58 -5.60
C LYS A 59 -12.02 15.30 -4.85
N ALA A 60 -11.58 14.04 -4.79
CA ALA A 60 -10.34 13.68 -4.10
C ALA A 60 -9.12 14.32 -4.78
N ARG A 61 -9.04 14.24 -6.12
CA ARG A 61 -8.03 14.92 -6.93
C ARG A 61 -7.97 16.42 -6.63
N SER A 62 -9.11 17.10 -6.70
CA SER A 62 -9.20 18.56 -6.46
C SER A 62 -8.81 18.92 -5.04
N PHE A 63 -9.15 18.10 -4.04
CA PHE A 63 -8.71 18.32 -2.67
C PHE A 63 -7.17 18.31 -2.55
N TYR A 64 -6.49 17.29 -3.07
CA TYR A 64 -5.04 17.25 -3.01
C TYR A 64 -4.39 18.35 -3.84
N GLN A 65 -4.95 18.67 -5.01
CA GLN A 65 -4.38 19.64 -5.93
C GLN A 65 -4.61 21.09 -5.46
N ASP A 66 -5.86 21.45 -5.19
CA ASP A 66 -6.28 22.85 -5.05
C ASP A 66 -6.34 23.29 -3.57
N VAL A 67 -6.63 22.37 -2.64
CA VAL A 67 -6.67 22.68 -1.20
C VAL A 67 -5.29 22.48 -0.57
N LEU A 68 -4.63 21.36 -0.87
CA LEU A 68 -3.33 21.01 -0.29
C LEU A 68 -2.14 21.44 -1.15
N GLY A 69 -2.36 21.91 -2.39
CA GLY A 69 -1.30 22.41 -3.27
C GLY A 69 -0.35 21.34 -3.82
N ALA A 70 -0.74 20.07 -3.79
CA ALA A 70 0.09 18.98 -4.28
C ALA A 70 0.10 18.91 -5.82
N ARG A 71 1.16 18.34 -6.40
CA ARG A 71 1.17 17.99 -7.82
C ARG A 71 0.37 16.71 -8.03
N VAL A 72 -0.66 16.79 -8.87
CA VAL A 72 -1.59 15.69 -9.11
C VAL A 72 -1.64 15.35 -10.60
N SER A 73 -1.49 14.07 -10.96
CA SER A 73 -1.51 13.60 -12.35
C SER A 73 -2.88 13.76 -12.99
N LYS A 74 -2.99 13.54 -14.30
CA LYS A 74 -4.29 13.33 -14.96
C LYS A 74 -4.91 12.01 -14.51
N THR A 75 -6.22 11.89 -14.65
CA THR A 75 -6.95 10.64 -14.43
C THR A 75 -6.57 9.63 -15.51
N VAL A 76 -6.16 8.43 -15.10
CA VAL A 76 -5.78 7.32 -15.98
C VAL A 76 -6.83 6.22 -15.87
N LEU A 77 -7.27 5.70 -17.02
CA LEU A 77 -8.19 4.57 -17.09
C LEU A 77 -7.38 3.29 -17.18
N LEU A 78 -7.62 2.34 -16.27
CA LEU A 78 -6.96 1.04 -16.27
C LEU A 78 -8.00 -0.08 -16.33
N PRO A 79 -8.58 -0.37 -17.52
CA PRO A 79 -9.63 -1.37 -17.69
C PRO A 79 -9.23 -2.77 -17.20
N GLU A 80 -7.98 -3.19 -17.44
CA GLU A 80 -7.46 -4.49 -17.01
C GLU A 80 -7.43 -4.66 -15.48
N HIS A 81 -7.28 -3.54 -14.76
CA HIS A 81 -7.29 -3.50 -13.30
C HIS A 81 -8.67 -3.13 -12.73
N GLY A 82 -9.62 -2.76 -13.59
CA GLY A 82 -10.95 -2.32 -13.18
C GLY A 82 -10.93 -1.07 -12.30
N VAL A 83 -9.99 -0.15 -12.50
CA VAL A 83 -9.90 1.11 -11.74
C VAL A 83 -9.62 2.31 -12.63
N TYR A 84 -10.12 3.47 -12.20
CA TYR A 84 -9.52 4.77 -12.53
C TYR A 84 -8.48 5.09 -11.46
N THR A 85 -7.37 5.69 -11.86
CA THR A 85 -6.31 6.09 -10.93
C THR A 85 -5.85 7.53 -11.15
N VAL A 86 -5.43 8.18 -10.07
CA VAL A 86 -4.76 9.49 -10.05
C VAL A 86 -3.61 9.41 -9.06
N PHE A 87 -2.45 9.94 -9.44
CA PHE A 87 -1.27 10.00 -8.59
C PHE A 87 -1.09 11.38 -7.98
N VAL A 88 -0.90 11.41 -6.66
CA VAL A 88 -0.45 12.61 -5.92
C VAL A 88 1.03 12.44 -5.62
N GLU A 89 1.85 13.35 -6.14
CA GLU A 89 3.31 13.30 -5.99
C GLU A 89 3.73 13.97 -4.68
N LEU A 90 4.44 13.24 -3.81
CA LEU A 90 4.94 13.73 -2.52
C LEU A 90 6.47 13.86 -2.48
N GLY A 91 7.15 13.61 -3.61
CA GLY A 91 8.61 13.66 -3.74
C GLY A 91 9.29 12.33 -3.39
N ASN A 92 9.11 11.82 -2.16
CA ASN A 92 9.73 10.54 -1.74
C ASN A 92 8.86 9.30 -2.04
N THR A 93 7.56 9.48 -2.24
CA THR A 93 6.59 8.43 -2.55
C THR A 93 5.35 9.05 -3.21
N LYS A 94 4.34 8.24 -3.50
CA LYS A 94 3.08 8.69 -4.12
C LYS A 94 1.86 8.25 -3.32
N LEU A 95 0.78 9.02 -3.43
CA LEU A 95 -0.55 8.49 -3.14
C LEU A 95 -1.21 8.07 -4.44
N GLU A 96 -1.77 6.86 -4.45
CA GLU A 96 -2.53 6.34 -5.58
C GLU A 96 -4.02 6.38 -5.23
N LEU A 97 -4.77 7.32 -5.82
CA LEU A 97 -6.20 7.46 -5.59
C LEU A 97 -6.95 6.55 -6.56
N LEU A 98 -7.69 5.58 -6.02
CA LEU A 98 -8.38 4.55 -6.79
C LEU A 98 -9.89 4.75 -6.75
N HIS A 99 -10.52 4.71 -7.93
CA HIS A 99 -11.97 4.70 -8.06
C HIS A 99 -12.43 3.53 -8.95
N PRO A 100 -13.56 2.87 -8.67
CA PRO A 100 -14.05 1.75 -9.48
C PRO A 100 -14.22 2.10 -10.96
N LEU A 101 -13.71 1.23 -11.83
CA LEU A 101 -14.04 1.21 -13.26
C LEU A 101 -14.73 -0.10 -13.58
N GLY A 102 -15.98 -0.01 -14.05
CA GLY A 102 -16.81 -1.17 -14.38
C GLY A 102 -17.43 -1.88 -13.17
N LYS A 103 -18.29 -2.86 -13.44
CA LYS A 103 -19.08 -3.56 -12.40
C LYS A 103 -18.27 -4.50 -11.50
N ASN A 104 -17.13 -4.98 -12.01
CA ASN A 104 -16.29 -6.00 -11.36
C ASN A 104 -15.00 -5.41 -10.75
N SER A 105 -14.98 -4.11 -10.45
CA SER A 105 -13.80 -3.47 -9.87
C SER A 105 -13.41 -4.09 -8.52
N PRO A 106 -12.11 -4.36 -8.30
CA PRO A 106 -11.63 -4.95 -7.04
C PRO A 106 -11.88 -4.05 -5.82
N VAL A 107 -12.00 -2.73 -5.99
CA VAL A 107 -12.21 -1.79 -4.89
C VAL A 107 -13.70 -1.51 -4.58
N THR A 108 -14.64 -2.03 -5.39
CA THR A 108 -16.09 -1.86 -5.18
C THR A 108 -16.52 -2.38 -3.81
N GLY A 109 -16.12 -3.61 -3.45
CA GLY A 109 -16.48 -4.20 -2.16
C GLY A 109 -15.88 -3.44 -0.97
N PHE A 110 -14.72 -2.81 -1.15
CA PHE A 110 -14.12 -1.95 -0.13
C PHE A 110 -14.95 -0.68 0.08
N LEU A 111 -15.33 0.02 -0.99
CA LEU A 111 -16.13 1.25 -0.90
C LEU A 111 -17.57 1.01 -0.44
N GLN A 112 -18.13 -0.17 -0.69
CA GLN A 112 -19.43 -0.56 -0.11
C GLN A 112 -19.39 -0.61 1.43
N LYS A 113 -18.28 -1.10 1.99
CA LYS A 113 -18.06 -1.15 3.44
C LYS A 113 -17.61 0.21 3.99
N ASN A 114 -16.77 0.92 3.25
CA ASN A 114 -16.18 2.20 3.62
C ASN A 114 -16.69 3.31 2.68
N LYS A 115 -17.94 3.75 2.91
CA LYS A 115 -18.66 4.66 1.99
C LYS A 115 -17.96 6.00 1.74
N VAL A 116 -17.15 6.46 2.69
CA VAL A 116 -16.38 7.72 2.60
C VAL A 116 -14.99 7.53 1.99
N GLY A 117 -14.62 6.30 1.60
CA GLY A 117 -13.27 5.95 1.16
C GLY A 117 -12.35 5.54 2.31
N GLY A 118 -11.07 5.32 2.00
CA GLY A 118 -10.04 4.97 2.98
C GLY A 118 -8.77 4.39 2.37
N MET A 119 -7.72 4.27 3.18
CA MET A 119 -6.49 3.58 2.78
C MET A 119 -6.79 2.11 2.49
N HIS A 120 -6.44 1.65 1.29
CA HIS A 120 -6.73 0.31 0.81
C HIS A 120 -5.53 -0.62 0.94
N HIS A 121 -4.35 -0.18 0.53
CA HIS A 121 -3.12 -0.97 0.63
C HIS A 121 -1.88 -0.07 0.58
N ILE A 122 -0.73 -0.66 0.89
CA ILE A 122 0.59 -0.08 0.63
C ILE A 122 1.34 -0.99 -0.34
N CYS A 123 2.19 -0.40 -1.17
CA CYS A 123 3.08 -1.13 -2.06
C CYS A 123 4.53 -0.86 -1.69
N ILE A 124 5.25 -1.91 -1.34
CA ILE A 124 6.67 -1.85 -1.00
C ILE A 124 7.43 -2.63 -2.08
N GLU A 125 8.50 -2.03 -2.59
CA GLU A 125 9.33 -2.62 -3.61
C GLU A 125 10.16 -3.77 -3.04
N VAL A 126 10.50 -4.74 -3.89
CA VAL A 126 11.54 -5.74 -3.61
C VAL A 126 12.46 -5.86 -4.82
N ASP A 127 13.73 -6.18 -4.59
CA ASP A 127 14.70 -6.38 -5.68
C ASP A 127 14.41 -7.65 -6.50
N ASP A 128 13.87 -8.70 -5.86
CA ASP A 128 13.41 -9.91 -6.53
C ASP A 128 12.04 -10.43 -6.06
N ILE A 129 10.99 -10.20 -6.86
CA ILE A 129 9.62 -10.66 -6.57
C ILE A 129 9.51 -12.18 -6.58
N LYS A 130 10.26 -12.87 -7.44
CA LYS A 130 10.13 -14.32 -7.57
C LYS A 130 10.76 -14.98 -6.34
N ALA A 131 11.95 -14.50 -5.94
CA ALA A 131 12.58 -14.93 -4.70
C ALA A 131 11.74 -14.54 -3.47
N ALA A 132 11.14 -13.34 -3.46
CA ALA A 132 10.25 -12.89 -2.40
C ALA A 132 9.00 -13.78 -2.26
N MET A 133 8.30 -14.04 -3.35
CA MET A 133 7.10 -14.89 -3.35
C MET A 133 7.44 -16.34 -2.98
N ALA A 134 8.52 -16.91 -3.51
CA ALA A 134 8.97 -18.25 -3.14
C ALA A 134 9.27 -18.37 -1.64
N HIS A 135 9.99 -17.40 -1.08
CA HIS A 135 10.31 -17.34 0.34
C HIS A 135 9.04 -17.17 1.20
N LEU A 136 8.08 -16.32 0.79
CA LEU A 136 6.80 -16.18 1.51
C LEU A 136 5.96 -17.47 1.48
N LYS A 137 5.95 -18.19 0.34
CA LYS A 137 5.30 -19.51 0.20
C LYS A 137 5.95 -20.55 1.13
N GLU A 138 7.28 -20.60 1.18
CA GLU A 138 8.03 -21.49 2.09
C GLU A 138 7.66 -21.24 3.55
N LYS A 139 7.54 -19.95 3.94
CA LYS A 139 7.08 -19.53 5.27
C LYS A 139 5.57 -19.72 5.51
N LYS A 140 4.84 -20.29 4.54
CA LYS A 140 3.38 -20.51 4.59
C LYS A 140 2.58 -19.21 4.83
N ILE A 141 3.11 -18.07 4.36
CA ILE A 141 2.41 -16.80 4.40
C ILE A 141 1.46 -16.74 3.21
N ARG A 142 0.18 -16.44 3.49
CA ARG A 142 -0.83 -16.32 2.44
C ARG A 142 -0.54 -15.11 1.55
N ILE A 143 -0.41 -15.37 0.25
CA ILE A 143 -0.34 -14.35 -0.80
C ILE A 143 -1.63 -14.38 -1.63
N LEU A 144 -2.02 -13.23 -2.19
CA LEU A 144 -3.28 -13.10 -2.94
C LEU A 144 -3.19 -13.60 -4.39
N SER A 145 -1.99 -13.76 -4.94
CA SER A 145 -1.76 -14.24 -6.30
C SER A 145 -0.60 -15.22 -6.31
N GLU A 146 -0.73 -16.28 -7.10
CA GLU A 146 0.29 -17.32 -7.21
C GLU A 146 1.51 -16.87 -8.02
N GLU A 147 1.30 -15.95 -8.97
CA GLU A 147 2.30 -15.38 -9.86
C GLU A 147 2.36 -13.84 -9.73
N PRO A 148 3.54 -13.22 -9.94
CA PRO A 148 3.67 -11.77 -9.99
C PRO A 148 2.78 -11.18 -11.08
N LYS A 149 2.06 -10.10 -10.75
CA LYS A 149 1.29 -9.31 -11.72
C LYS A 149 1.89 -7.92 -11.81
N ILE A 150 1.85 -7.33 -13.00
CA ILE A 150 2.18 -5.91 -13.16
C ILE A 150 1.11 -5.12 -12.41
N ALA A 151 1.55 -4.22 -11.53
CA ALA A 151 0.64 -3.36 -10.77
C ALA A 151 0.22 -2.15 -11.61
N ALA A 152 -1.01 -1.69 -11.37
CA ALA A 152 -1.61 -0.49 -11.96
C ALA A 152 -0.73 0.77 -11.83
N SER A 153 0.08 0.82 -10.77
CA SER A 153 0.93 1.93 -10.35
C SER A 153 2.14 2.20 -11.26
N PHE A 154 2.36 1.36 -12.28
CA PHE A 154 3.52 1.43 -13.19
C PHE A 154 3.15 1.80 -14.64
N LEU A 155 1.91 2.25 -14.88
CA LEU A 155 1.39 2.75 -16.16
C LEU A 155 1.20 4.27 -16.09
#